data_AF-A0A521I805-F1
#
_entry.id   AF-A0A521I805-F1
#
_cell.length_a   1.000
_cell.length_b   1.000
_cell.length_c   1.000
_cell.angle_alpha   90.00
_cell.angle_beta   90.00
_cell.angle_gamma   90.00
#
_symmetry.space_group_name_H-M   'P 1'
#
loop_
_entity.id
_entity.type
_entity.pdbx_description
1 polymer ?
#
loop_
_entity_poly.entity_id
_entity_poly.type
_entity_poly.pdbx_seq_one_letter_code
_entity_poly.pdbx_strand_id
1 'polypeptide(L)'
;VEQYKLATQQKVRGNLLRPPGLSGNPEAVFEVDQLPSGEVLAIRLKRSSGIPALDDAIERSIRRSSPLPLPEQRDLFQRTLELRFRPLED
;
A
#
# COMPACT_ATOMS: atom_id res chain seq x y z
N VAL A 1 -5.34 12.88 8.75
CA VAL A 1 -4.83 11.49 8.61
C VAL A 1 -5.22 10.87 7.27
N GLU A 2 -6.47 11.03 6.85
CA GLU A 2 -7.01 10.42 5.61
C GLU A 2 -6.25 10.80 4.34
N GLN A 3 -5.95 12.10 4.14
CA GLN A 3 -5.21 12.58 2.96
C GLN A 3 -3.83 11.91 2.78
N TYR A 4 -3.12 11.67 3.87
CA TYR A 4 -1.83 10.98 3.88
C TYR A 4 -1.96 9.50 3.47
N LYS A 5 -3.00 8.81 3.96
CA LYS A 5 -3.30 7.43 3.53
C LYS A 5 -3.68 7.38 2.06
N LEU A 6 -4.50 8.33 1.60
CA LEU A 6 -4.92 8.43 0.20
C LEU A 6 -3.73 8.70 -0.73
N ALA A 7 -2.83 9.63 -0.39
CA ALA A 7 -1.62 9.89 -1.16
C ALA A 7 -0.72 8.65 -1.24
N THR A 8 -0.59 7.93 -0.13
CA THR A 8 0.16 6.67 -0.07
C THR A 8 -0.47 5.61 -0.98
N GLN A 9 -1.78 5.39 -0.86
CA GLN A 9 -2.51 4.45 -1.71
C GLN A 9 -2.41 4.81 -3.19
N GLN A 10 -2.55 6.08 -3.56
CA GLN A 10 -2.40 6.54 -4.94
C GLN A 10 -1.01 6.26 -5.49
N LYS A 11 0.04 6.56 -4.71
CA LYS A 11 1.43 6.29 -5.12
C LYS A 11 1.68 4.80 -5.33
N VAL A 12 1.16 3.96 -4.43
CA VAL A 12 1.28 2.50 -4.56
C VAL A 12 0.48 1.98 -5.75
N ARG A 13 -0.76 2.45 -5.95
CA ARG A 13 -1.59 2.08 -7.11
C ARG A 13 -0.94 2.48 -8.44
N GLY A 14 -0.27 3.64 -8.50
CA GLY A 14 0.50 4.06 -9.68
C GLY A 14 1.68 3.15 -10.00
N ASN A 15 2.28 2.53 -8.98
CA ASN A 15 3.36 1.56 -9.14
C ASN A 15 2.86 0.11 -9.25
N LEU A 16 1.55 -0.15 -9.10
CA LEU A 16 0.96 -1.47 -9.09
C LEU A 16 0.91 -2.05 -10.51
N LEU A 17 1.73 -3.06 -10.76
CA LEU A 17 1.56 -3.89 -11.95
C LEU A 17 0.35 -4.81 -11.71
N ARG A 18 -0.79 -4.45 -12.28
CA ARG A 18 -1.98 -5.30 -12.23
C ARG A 18 -1.72 -6.58 -13.03
N PRO A 19 -1.74 -7.77 -12.40
CA PRO A 19 -1.62 -9.02 -13.14
C PRO A 19 -2.83 -9.22 -14.07
N PRO A 20 -2.61 -9.76 -15.29
CA PRO A 20 -3.69 -10.08 -16.21
C PRO A 20 -4.57 -11.21 -15.63
N GLY A 21 -5.89 -11.15 -15.85
CA GLY A 21 -6.82 -12.19 -15.42
C GLY A 21 -7.39 -12.03 -14.00
N LEU A 22 -7.21 -10.86 -13.36
CA LEU A 22 -7.91 -10.52 -12.12
C LEU A 22 -9.43 -10.63 -12.32
N SER A 23 -10.05 -11.61 -11.64
CA SER A 23 -11.49 -11.84 -11.65
C SER A 23 -12.04 -11.67 -10.23
N GLY A 24 -13.09 -10.85 -10.08
CA GLY A 24 -13.67 -10.48 -8.77
C GLY A 24 -12.98 -9.27 -8.10
N ASN A 25 -13.46 -8.86 -6.92
CA ASN A 25 -12.91 -7.76 -6.11
C ASN A 25 -12.09 -8.30 -4.92
N PRO A 26 -10.91 -8.90 -5.15
CA PRO A 26 -10.15 -9.46 -4.05
C PRO A 26 -9.55 -8.35 -3.18
N GLU A 27 -9.78 -8.43 -1.88
CA GLU A 27 -9.25 -7.46 -0.92
C GLU A 27 -7.96 -8.00 -0.30
N ALA A 28 -6.86 -7.26 -0.49
CA ALA A 28 -5.64 -7.47 0.28
C ALA A 28 -5.43 -6.34 1.30
N VAL A 29 -4.96 -6.71 2.49
CA VAL A 29 -4.61 -5.77 3.54
C VAL A 29 -3.13 -5.96 3.87
N PHE A 30 -2.38 -4.86 3.77
CA PHE A 30 -0.97 -4.81 4.09
C PHE A 30 -0.73 -3.84 5.24
N GLU A 31 0.15 -4.23 6.15
CA GLU A 31 0.67 -3.41 7.22
C GLU A 31 2.08 -2.99 6.81
N VAL A 32 2.29 -1.67 6.68
CA VAL A 32 3.54 -1.07 6.24
C VAL A 32 4.13 -0.28 7.38
N ASP A 33 5.28 -0.72 7.87
CA ASP A 33 6.07 0.05 8.82
C ASP A 33 6.99 0.99 8.06
N GLN A 34 7.02 2.26 8.47
CA GLN A 34 7.84 3.28 7.84
C GLN A 34 8.53 4.17 8.88
N LEU A 35 9.59 4.83 8.43
CA LEU A 35 10.31 5.84 9.20
C LEU A 35 9.64 7.22 9.08
N PRO A 36 9.90 8.15 10.01
CA PRO A 36 9.47 9.54 9.89
C PRO A 36 10.08 10.26 8.66
N SER A 37 11.07 9.65 7.99
CA SER A 37 11.58 10.06 6.67
C SER A 37 10.69 9.63 5.49
N GLY A 38 9.71 8.77 5.71
CA GLY A 38 8.84 8.18 4.68
C GLY A 38 9.38 6.88 4.09
N GLU A 39 10.56 6.43 4.50
CA GLU A 39 11.13 5.17 4.04
C GLU A 39 10.37 3.97 4.59
N VAL A 40 10.06 3.02 3.71
CA VAL A 40 9.43 1.75 4.10
C VAL A 40 10.47 0.85 4.78
N LEU A 41 10.20 0.49 6.04
CA LEU A 41 11.03 -0.37 6.87
C LEU A 41 10.64 -1.85 6.71
N ALA A 42 9.35 -2.14 6.81
CA ALA A 42 8.83 -3.49 6.72
C ALA A 42 7.43 -3.50 6.09
N ILE A 43 7.09 -4.61 5.45
CA ILE A 43 5.77 -4.84 4.86
C ILE A 43 5.31 -6.21 5.36
N ARG A 44 4.07 -6.27 5.83
CA ARG A 44 3.44 -7.49 6.31
C ARG A 44 2.07 -7.66 5.67
N LEU A 45 1.82 -8.84 5.13
CA LEU A 45 0.51 -9.20 4.62
C LEU A 45 -0.40 -9.57 5.79
N LYS A 46 -1.42 -8.75 6.05
CA LYS A 46 -2.45 -9.02 7.08
C LYS A 46 -3.58 -9.88 6.53
N ARG A 47 -3.94 -9.64 5.28
CA ARG A 47 -4.98 -10.37 4.54
C ARG A 47 -4.55 -10.51 3.10
N SER A 48 -4.44 -11.75 2.63
CA SER A 48 -4.20 -12.06 1.22
C SER A 48 -5.43 -11.76 0.38
N SER A 49 -5.21 -11.25 -0.83
CA SER A 49 -6.23 -11.14 -1.88
C SER A 49 -6.77 -12.50 -2.34
N GLY A 50 -6.13 -13.61 -1.97
CA GLY A 50 -6.37 -14.94 -2.55
C GLY A 50 -5.66 -15.16 -3.89
N ILE A 51 -4.96 -14.14 -4.40
CA ILE A 51 -4.17 -14.22 -5.63
C ILE A 51 -2.72 -13.88 -5.29
N PRO A 52 -1.81 -14.87 -5.20
CA PRO A 52 -0.43 -14.63 -4.76
C PRO A 52 0.33 -13.68 -5.70
N ALA A 53 0.02 -13.70 -7.01
CA ALA A 53 0.59 -12.78 -7.97
C ALA A 53 0.17 -11.32 -7.72
N LEU A 54 -1.04 -11.09 -7.22
CA LEU A 54 -1.51 -9.75 -6.85
C LEU A 54 -0.85 -9.31 -5.55
N ASP A 55 -0.77 -10.18 -4.56
CA ASP A 55 -0.14 -9.86 -3.27
C ASP A 55 1.34 -9.48 -3.45
N ASP A 56 2.10 -10.28 -4.22
CA ASP A 56 3.50 -9.99 -4.54
C ASP A 56 3.66 -8.70 -5.37
N ALA A 57 2.75 -8.44 -6.32
CA ALA A 57 2.74 -7.19 -7.06
C ALA A 57 2.52 -5.98 -6.13
N ILE A 58 1.55 -6.07 -5.21
CA ILE A 58 1.27 -5.00 -4.23
C ILE A 58 2.47 -4.77 -3.32
N GLU A 59 3.06 -5.83 -2.76
CA GLU A 59 4.24 -5.71 -1.89
C GLU A 59 5.39 -5.00 -2.61
N ARG A 60 5.69 -5.40 -3.86
CA ARG A 60 6.73 -4.77 -4.69
C ARG A 60 6.41 -3.30 -4.96
N SER A 61 5.16 -2.97 -5.22
CA SER A 61 4.74 -1.59 -5.49
C SER A 61 4.81 -0.71 -4.24
N ILE A 62 4.54 -1.26 -3.05
CA ILE A 62 4.77 -0.57 -1.78
C ILE A 62 6.27 -0.26 -1.63
N ARG A 63 7.15 -1.26 -1.82
CA ARG A 63 8.60 -1.03 -1.75
C ARG A 63 9.08 0.01 -2.76
N ARG A 64 8.60 -0.06 -4.00
CA ARG A 64 8.92 0.91 -5.07
C ARG A 64 8.39 2.31 -4.79
N SER A 65 7.34 2.43 -3.98
CA SER A 65 6.78 3.71 -3.61
C SER A 65 7.60 4.42 -2.53
N SER A 66 8.62 3.76 -1.97
CA SER A 66 9.57 4.36 -1.02
C SER A 66 10.40 5.46 -1.69
N PRO A 67 10.55 6.64 -1.07
CA PRO A 67 9.88 7.06 0.17
C PRO A 67 8.40 7.39 -0.07
N LEU A 68 7.54 6.95 0.85
CA LEU A 68 6.11 7.26 0.89
C LEU A 68 5.90 8.76 1.11
N PRO A 69 4.80 9.34 0.59
CA PRO A 69 4.51 10.75 0.75
C PRO A 69 4.38 11.08 2.24
N LEU A 70 5.14 12.05 2.72
CA LEU A 70 5.09 12.48 4.11
C LEU A 70 3.79 13.28 4.38
N PRO A 71 3.20 13.16 5.58
CA PRO A 71 2.09 14.02 5.95
C PRO A 71 2.56 15.47 6.11
N GLU A 72 1.71 16.44 5.77
CA GLU A 72 2.01 17.87 5.94
C GLU A 72 2.26 18.26 7.41
N GLN A 73 1.60 17.55 8.34
CA GLN A 73 1.77 17.75 9.78
C GLN A 73 2.40 16.51 10.41
N ARG A 74 3.40 16.73 11.26
CA ARG A 74 4.15 15.64 11.94
C ARG A 74 3.25 14.80 12.85
N ASP A 75 2.22 15.39 13.45
CA ASP A 75 1.24 14.69 14.29
C ASP A 75 0.36 13.70 13.53
N LEU A 76 0.28 13.81 12.20
CA LEU A 76 -0.46 12.86 11.36
C LEU A 76 0.40 11.66 10.94
N PHE A 77 1.70 11.69 11.22
CA PHE A 77 2.62 10.60 10.95
C PHE A 77 2.22 9.36 11.74
N GLN A 78 2.13 8.24 11.02
CA GLN A 78 1.94 6.93 11.63
C GLN A 78 3.10 6.04 11.24
N ARG A 79 3.78 5.50 12.25
CA ARG A 79 4.86 4.53 12.05
C ARG A 79 4.36 3.32 11.27
N THR A 80 3.16 2.87 11.58
CA THR A 80 2.54 1.70 10.95
C THR A 80 1.28 2.14 10.21
N LEU A 81 1.26 1.91 8.90
CA LEU A 81 0.12 2.18 8.04
C LEU A 81 -0.55 0.87 7.62
N GLU A 82 -1.85 0.77 7.87
CA GLU A 82 -2.67 -0.25 7.25
C GLU A 82 -3.17 0.26 5.89
N LEU A 83 -2.70 -0.37 4.82
CA LEU A 83 -3.11 -0.10 3.45
C LEU A 83 -3.98 -1.24 2.95
N ARG A 84 -5.22 -0.90 2.59
CA ARG A 84 -6.17 -1.82 1.97
C ARG A 84 -6.14 -1.59 0.47
N PHE A 85 -5.93 -2.66 -0.28
CA PHE A 85 -5.89 -2.65 -1.74
C PHE A 85 -7.03 -3.50 -2.27
N ARG A 86 -7.85 -2.86 -3.10
CA ARG A 86 -8.97 -3.47 -3.80
C ARG A 86 -8.82 -3.10 -5.28
N PRO A 87 -8.46 -4.04 -6.15
CA PRO A 87 -8.11 -3.73 -7.54
C PRO A 87 -9.31 -3.32 -8.40
N LEU A 88 -10.54 -3.56 -7.94
CA LEU A 88 -11.78 -3.19 -8.65
C LEU A 88 -12.58 -2.06 -8.00
N GLU A 89 -12.21 -1.57 -6.82
CA GLU A 89 -12.85 -0.36 -6.26
C GLU A 89 -12.15 0.89 -6.82
N ASP A 90 -12.95 1.68 -7.55
CA ASP A 90 -12.67 3.06 -7.96
C ASP A 90 -12.70 3.97 -6.73
#